data_AF-A0A9D5EAD7-F1
#
_entry.id   AF-A0A9D5EAD7-F1
#
_cell.length_a   1.000
_cell.length_b   1.000
_cell.length_c   1.000
_cell.angle_alpha   90.00
_cell.angle_beta   90.00
_cell.angle_gamma   90.00
#
_symmetry.space_group_name_H-M   'P 1'
#
loop_
_entity.id
_entity.type
_entity.pdbx_description
1 polymer ?
#
loop_
_entity_poly.entity_id
_entity_poly.type
_entity_poly.pdbx_seq_one_letter_code
_entity_poly.pdbx_strand_id
1 'polypeptide(L)'
;MRRTEPAGAETRGAAERAVRTAVGMAGAVMGPVGTAVTALSPERTLATQTLFWHNVAREMLTALSAMSMNQTDRRELDGRIAILTQAGERIPIAAISPLFACGVPTGDMERDLSIAVECSVFRVTTPAGEVFTIPLHQVRAIHALTDELVHELEELQRGQRGEGTPGNEPFGFAAFRSLTQQSRPAQSDPASPTAPVPLAPEAPPTILPPIDRVSAIGWRMA
;
A
#
# COMPACT_ATOMS: atom_id res chain seq x y z
N MET A 1 -46.54 -33.05 -37.19
CA MET A 1 -45.42 -32.70 -36.28
C MET A 1 -45.87 -31.55 -35.38
N ARG A 2 -46.10 -31.82 -34.09
CA ARG A 2 -46.60 -30.84 -33.11
C ARG A 2 -45.41 -30.04 -32.54
N ARG A 3 -45.50 -28.71 -32.54
CA ARG A 3 -44.59 -27.81 -31.82
C ARG A 3 -45.03 -27.71 -30.36
N THR A 4 -44.10 -27.94 -29.45
CA THR A 4 -44.24 -27.71 -28.00
C THR A 4 -43.64 -26.35 -27.64
N GLU A 5 -44.43 -25.50 -26.99
CA GLU A 5 -43.98 -24.24 -26.35
C GLU A 5 -43.33 -24.53 -24.98
N PRO A 6 -42.38 -23.71 -24.49
CA PRO A 6 -41.92 -23.78 -23.11
C PRO A 6 -42.68 -22.81 -22.20
N ALA A 7 -43.20 -23.36 -21.10
CA ALA A 7 -43.71 -22.65 -19.94
C ALA A 7 -42.53 -22.18 -19.05
N GLY A 8 -42.51 -20.91 -18.68
CA GLY A 8 -41.46 -20.33 -17.84
C GLY A 8 -41.84 -18.96 -17.30
N ALA A 9 -42.93 -18.87 -16.54
CA ALA A 9 -43.39 -17.61 -15.95
C ALA A 9 -44.13 -17.79 -14.62
N GLU A 10 -43.57 -18.52 -13.63
CA GLU A 10 -44.24 -18.66 -12.31
C GLU A 10 -43.35 -18.57 -11.06
N THR A 11 -42.05 -18.23 -11.17
CA THR A 11 -41.13 -18.26 -10.01
C THR A 11 -40.80 -16.90 -9.38
N ARG A 12 -41.50 -15.80 -9.72
CA ARG A 12 -41.26 -14.48 -9.10
C ARG A 12 -42.16 -14.11 -7.92
N GLY A 13 -43.30 -14.79 -7.73
CA GLY A 13 -44.32 -14.39 -6.73
C GLY A 13 -44.17 -14.98 -5.31
N ALA A 14 -43.20 -15.88 -5.09
CA ALA A 14 -42.99 -16.54 -3.80
C ALA A 14 -41.91 -15.87 -2.93
N ALA A 15 -40.89 -15.27 -3.54
CA ALA A 15 -39.78 -14.64 -2.82
C ALA A 15 -40.19 -13.33 -2.12
N GLU A 16 -41.10 -12.54 -2.69
CA GLU A 16 -41.54 -11.28 -2.08
C GLU A 16 -42.49 -11.45 -0.88
N ARG A 17 -43.15 -12.61 -0.75
CA ARG A 17 -44.04 -12.89 0.40
C ARG A 17 -43.27 -13.35 1.65
N ALA A 18 -42.07 -13.91 1.50
CA ALA A 18 -41.23 -14.30 2.63
C ALA A 18 -40.60 -13.08 3.34
N VAL A 19 -40.34 -11.99 2.62
CA VAL A 19 -39.71 -10.78 3.19
C VAL A 19 -40.69 -9.95 4.03
N ARG A 20 -42.00 -10.01 3.76
CA ARG A 20 -43.01 -9.23 4.51
C ARG A 20 -43.46 -9.87 5.83
N THR A 21 -43.30 -11.18 6.00
CA THR A 21 -43.75 -11.87 7.23
C THR A 21 -42.70 -11.83 8.35
N ALA A 22 -41.43 -11.53 8.04
CA ALA A 22 -40.37 -11.42 9.04
C ALA A 22 -40.31 -10.07 9.79
N VAL A 23 -41.02 -9.04 9.33
CA VAL A 23 -40.94 -7.67 9.88
C VAL A 23 -41.98 -7.40 10.99
N GLY A 24 -42.89 -8.34 11.28
CA GLY A 24 -44.07 -8.10 12.12
C GLY A 24 -44.08 -8.66 13.54
N MET A 25 -43.08 -9.42 14.00
CA MET A 25 -43.20 -10.22 15.25
C MET A 25 -41.95 -10.19 16.15
N ALA A 26 -41.32 -9.02 16.32
CA ALA A 26 -40.27 -8.80 17.33
C ALA A 26 -40.63 -7.64 18.27
N GLY A 27 -41.86 -7.63 18.76
CA GLY A 27 -42.30 -6.81 19.87
C GLY A 27 -42.40 -7.65 21.14
N ALA A 28 -41.27 -7.93 21.79
CA ALA A 28 -41.26 -8.46 23.16
C ALA A 28 -39.94 -8.11 23.87
N VAL A 29 -39.99 -7.01 24.62
CA VAL A 29 -39.24 -6.74 25.86
C VAL A 29 -37.74 -7.13 25.83
N MET A 30 -36.92 -6.31 25.16
CA MET A 30 -35.56 -6.07 25.63
C MET A 30 -35.62 -4.85 26.57
N GLY A 31 -35.32 -5.07 27.85
CA GLY A 31 -34.96 -3.97 28.74
C GLY A 31 -33.77 -3.18 28.16
N PRO A 32 -33.48 -1.98 28.66
CA PRO A 32 -32.31 -1.23 28.24
C PRO A 32 -31.07 -2.03 28.66
N VAL A 33 -30.56 -2.88 27.77
CA VAL A 33 -29.18 -3.35 27.83
C VAL A 33 -28.36 -2.10 27.54
N GLY A 34 -28.09 -1.33 28.58
CA GLY A 34 -27.03 -0.36 28.57
C GLY A 34 -25.73 -1.14 28.41
N THR A 35 -25.39 -1.50 27.18
CA THR A 35 -24.04 -1.85 26.79
C THR A 35 -23.21 -0.62 27.10
N ALA A 36 -22.69 -0.55 28.32
CA ALA A 36 -21.66 0.38 28.68
C ALA A 36 -20.52 0.14 27.69
N VAL A 37 -20.40 1.02 26.69
CA VAL A 37 -19.30 1.05 25.75
C VAL A 37 -18.06 1.27 26.62
N THR A 38 -17.40 0.17 26.96
CA THR A 38 -16.22 0.20 27.81
C THR A 38 -15.14 0.83 26.93
N ALA A 39 -14.75 2.06 27.25
CA ALA A 39 -13.74 2.77 26.49
C ALA A 39 -12.49 1.89 26.38
N LEU A 40 -12.08 1.58 25.14
CA LEU A 40 -10.87 0.81 24.88
C LEU A 40 -9.66 1.56 25.43
N SER A 41 -8.69 0.84 25.99
CA SER A 41 -7.42 1.46 26.38
C SER A 41 -6.76 2.11 25.14
N PRO A 42 -5.97 3.19 25.31
CA PRO A 42 -5.27 3.82 24.20
C PRO A 42 -4.41 2.85 23.38
N GLU A 43 -3.71 1.93 24.05
CA GLU A 43 -2.90 0.89 23.41
C GLU A 43 -3.74 -0.04 22.52
N ARG A 44 -4.90 -0.48 23.00
CA ARG A 44 -5.81 -1.33 22.22
C ARG A 44 -6.36 -0.58 21.03
N THR A 45 -6.73 0.69 21.21
CA THR A 45 -7.20 1.55 20.12
C THR A 45 -6.17 1.68 19.01
N LEU A 46 -4.90 1.95 19.36
CA LEU A 46 -3.82 2.04 18.38
C LEU A 46 -3.58 0.70 17.66
N ALA A 47 -3.53 -0.41 18.41
CA ALA A 47 -3.39 -1.74 17.80
C ALA A 47 -4.53 -2.05 16.81
N THR A 48 -5.77 -1.73 17.18
CA THR A 48 -6.94 -1.88 16.29
C THR A 48 -6.84 -0.99 15.05
N GLN A 49 -6.42 0.27 15.20
CA GLN A 49 -6.23 1.18 14.06
C GLN A 49 -5.12 0.69 13.12
N THR A 50 -4.01 0.18 13.66
CA THR A 50 -2.91 -0.39 12.87
C THR A 50 -3.37 -1.62 12.09
N LEU A 51 -4.08 -2.55 12.74
CA LEU A 51 -4.61 -3.74 12.06
C LEU A 51 -5.63 -3.37 10.98
N PHE A 52 -6.53 -2.43 11.28
CA PHE A 52 -7.48 -1.89 10.31
C PHE A 52 -6.75 -1.31 9.10
N TRP A 53 -5.75 -0.45 9.32
CA TRP A 53 -4.98 0.16 8.26
C TRP A 53 -4.22 -0.87 7.41
N HIS A 54 -3.58 -1.86 8.04
CA HIS A 54 -2.93 -2.94 7.32
C HIS A 54 -3.93 -3.70 6.42
N ASN A 55 -5.12 -4.03 6.94
CA ASN A 55 -6.13 -4.70 6.11
C ASN A 55 -6.56 -3.83 4.92
N VAL A 56 -6.82 -2.53 5.14
CA VAL A 56 -7.17 -1.60 4.06
C VAL A 56 -6.06 -1.52 3.01
N ALA A 57 -4.81 -1.35 3.45
CA ALA A 57 -3.67 -1.28 2.55
C ALA A 57 -3.48 -2.59 1.77
N ARG A 58 -3.66 -3.75 2.42
CA ARG A 58 -3.58 -5.07 1.77
C ARG A 58 -4.62 -5.19 0.66
N GLU A 59 -5.87 -4.87 0.96
CA GLU A 59 -6.97 -4.95 -0.03
C GLU A 59 -6.71 -4.02 -1.23
N MET A 60 -6.29 -2.78 -0.98
CA MET A 60 -5.96 -1.83 -2.04
C MET A 60 -4.79 -2.31 -2.92
N LEU A 61 -3.69 -2.79 -2.32
CA LEU A 61 -2.54 -3.28 -3.08
C LEU A 61 -2.85 -4.58 -3.84
N THR A 62 -3.73 -5.42 -3.28
CA THR A 62 -4.21 -6.64 -3.95
C THR A 62 -5.09 -6.29 -5.15
N ALA A 63 -5.99 -5.32 -5.01
CA ALA A 63 -6.78 -4.80 -6.13
C ALA A 63 -5.89 -4.21 -7.24
N LEU A 64 -4.88 -3.40 -6.88
CA LEU A 64 -3.90 -2.86 -7.83
C LEU A 64 -3.07 -3.97 -8.49
N SER A 65 -2.79 -5.07 -7.77
CA SER A 65 -2.12 -6.24 -8.35
C SER A 65 -3.00 -6.93 -9.38
N ALA A 66 -4.31 -7.06 -9.13
CA ALA A 66 -5.25 -7.60 -10.10
C ALA A 66 -5.32 -6.71 -11.36
N MET A 67 -5.37 -5.38 -11.20
CA MET A 67 -5.30 -4.43 -12.31
C MET A 67 -3.98 -4.53 -13.08
N SER A 68 -2.85 -4.71 -12.39
CA SER A 68 -1.53 -4.87 -13.03
C SER A 68 -1.43 -6.10 -13.93
N MET A 69 -2.21 -7.15 -13.63
CA MET A 69 -2.27 -8.38 -14.44
C MET A 69 -3.14 -8.21 -15.69
N ASN A 70 -4.13 -7.30 -15.65
CA ASN A 70 -4.95 -6.95 -16.80
C ASN A 70 -4.22 -5.96 -17.71
N GLN A 71 -3.89 -6.35 -18.94
CA GLN A 71 -3.12 -5.51 -19.86
C GLN A 71 -3.80 -4.17 -20.20
N THR A 72 -5.13 -4.13 -20.20
CA THR A 72 -5.92 -2.92 -20.46
C THR A 72 -5.75 -1.90 -19.34
N ASP A 73 -5.87 -2.35 -18.09
CA ASP A 73 -5.85 -1.51 -16.89
C ASP A 73 -4.41 -1.13 -16.49
N ARG A 74 -3.42 -1.93 -16.90
CA ARG A 74 -2.00 -1.65 -16.63
C ARG A 74 -1.52 -0.33 -17.22
N ARG A 75 -2.16 0.20 -18.28
CA ARG A 75 -1.81 1.52 -18.85
C ARG A 75 -2.16 2.68 -17.92
N GLU A 76 -3.09 2.48 -16.99
CA GLU A 76 -3.48 3.49 -15.99
C GLU A 76 -2.47 3.57 -14.84
N LEU A 77 -1.60 2.55 -14.70
CA LEU A 77 -0.47 2.53 -13.76
C LEU A 77 0.76 3.14 -14.43
N ASP A 78 0.73 4.45 -14.63
CA ASP A 78 1.81 5.25 -15.24
C ASP A 78 2.63 6.04 -14.19
N GLY A 79 2.42 5.77 -12.90
CA GLY A 79 3.03 6.49 -11.78
C GLY A 79 2.13 7.54 -11.10
N ARG A 80 0.90 7.74 -11.58
CA ARG A 80 -0.12 8.57 -10.89
C ARG A 80 -0.47 8.03 -9.51
N ILE A 81 -0.55 6.70 -9.38
CA ILE A 81 -0.72 6.01 -8.10
C ILE A 81 0.67 5.66 -7.54
N ALA A 82 0.87 5.88 -6.25
CA ALA A 82 2.12 5.63 -5.55
C ALA A 82 1.90 5.13 -4.12
N ILE A 83 2.88 4.40 -3.60
CA ILE A 83 2.99 4.09 -2.17
C ILE A 83 3.78 5.21 -1.49
N LEU A 84 3.28 5.72 -0.37
CA LEU A 84 4.06 6.54 0.56
C LEU A 84 4.53 5.65 1.70
N THR A 85 5.84 5.53 1.88
CA THR A 85 6.41 4.71 2.97
C THR A 85 6.40 5.47 4.29
N GLN A 86 6.59 4.76 5.41
CA GLN A 86 6.77 5.38 6.71
C GLN A 86 8.01 6.29 6.77
N ALA A 87 9.04 6.01 5.97
CA ALA A 87 10.22 6.87 5.82
C ALA A 87 9.95 8.16 5.01
N GLY A 88 8.74 8.31 4.45
CA GLY A 88 8.34 9.46 3.64
C GLY A 88 8.71 9.34 2.16
N GLU A 89 9.16 8.16 1.70
CA GLU A 89 9.47 7.91 0.30
C GLU A 89 8.19 7.67 -0.50
N ARG A 90 8.06 8.32 -1.67
CA ARG A 90 6.96 8.08 -2.62
C ARG A 90 7.45 7.17 -3.74
N ILE A 91 6.92 5.95 -3.78
CA ILE A 91 7.25 4.93 -4.78
C ILE A 91 6.11 4.85 -5.80
N PRO A 92 6.27 5.41 -7.02
CA PRO A 92 5.25 5.36 -8.06
C PRO A 92 5.07 3.93 -8.58
N ILE A 93 3.83 3.56 -8.88
CA ILE A 93 3.47 2.20 -9.27
C ILE A 93 3.27 2.16 -10.79
N ALA A 94 4.06 1.33 -11.47
CA ALA A 94 3.80 0.86 -12.82
C ALA A 94 3.33 -0.60 -12.88
N ALA A 95 3.75 -1.40 -11.90
CA ALA A 95 3.22 -2.74 -11.68
C ALA A 95 3.38 -3.10 -10.20
N ILE A 96 2.47 -3.91 -9.68
CA ILE A 96 2.56 -4.46 -8.33
C ILE A 96 2.14 -5.93 -8.33
N SER A 97 2.81 -6.74 -7.50
CA SER A 97 2.49 -8.15 -7.30
C SER A 97 2.82 -8.58 -5.86
N PRO A 98 1.97 -9.36 -5.19
CA PRO A 98 2.33 -9.96 -3.90
C PRO A 98 3.48 -10.96 -4.09
N LEU A 99 4.45 -10.98 -3.16
CA LEU A 99 5.53 -11.97 -3.17
C LEU A 99 5.11 -13.31 -2.56
N PHE A 100 4.18 -13.27 -1.61
CA PHE A 100 3.61 -14.45 -0.96
C PHE A 100 2.10 -14.44 -1.22
N ALA A 101 1.65 -15.27 -2.15
CA ALA A 101 0.25 -15.46 -2.54
C ALA A 101 -0.17 -16.93 -2.47
N CYS A 102 0.57 -17.74 -1.70
CA CYS A 102 0.30 -19.16 -1.58
C CYS A 102 -0.48 -19.43 -0.29
N GLY A 103 -1.75 -19.81 -0.45
CA GLY A 103 -2.54 -20.40 0.61
C GLY A 103 -2.05 -21.81 0.95
N VAL A 104 -1.84 -22.12 2.23
CA VAL A 104 -1.64 -23.50 2.67
C VAL A 104 -3.03 -24.18 2.71
N PRO A 105 -3.25 -25.30 1.97
CA PRO A 105 -4.58 -25.91 1.84
C PRO A 105 -4.97 -26.82 3.03
N THR A 106 -4.30 -26.72 4.17
CA THR A 106 -4.50 -27.61 5.32
C THR A 106 -5.42 -26.96 6.38
N GLY A 107 -5.52 -27.54 7.57
CA GLY A 107 -6.64 -27.32 8.51
C GLY A 107 -6.91 -25.85 8.88
N ASP A 108 -8.09 -25.58 9.45
CA ASP A 108 -8.60 -24.21 9.65
C ASP A 108 -7.59 -23.24 10.30
N MET A 109 -6.82 -23.69 11.29
CA MET A 109 -5.80 -22.87 11.96
C MET A 109 -4.60 -22.52 11.05
N GLU A 110 -4.18 -23.44 10.18
CA GLU A 110 -3.08 -23.23 9.23
C GLU A 110 -3.52 -22.34 8.08
N ARG A 111 -4.79 -22.46 7.68
CA ARG A 111 -5.42 -21.55 6.73
C ARG A 111 -5.50 -20.13 7.27
N ASP A 112 -5.90 -19.94 8.53
CA ASP A 112 -5.96 -18.61 9.17
C ASP A 112 -4.57 -17.95 9.24
N LEU A 113 -3.54 -18.71 9.61
CA LEU A 113 -2.15 -18.24 9.60
C LEU A 113 -1.66 -17.93 8.19
N SER A 114 -2.03 -18.75 7.22
CA SER A 114 -1.71 -18.51 5.81
C SER A 114 -2.32 -17.20 5.32
N ILE A 115 -3.60 -16.96 5.61
CA ILE A 115 -4.30 -15.70 5.27
C ILE A 115 -3.65 -14.51 5.97
N ALA A 116 -3.17 -14.68 7.20
CA ALA A 116 -2.52 -13.61 7.95
C ALA A 116 -1.19 -13.16 7.31
N VAL A 117 -0.43 -14.10 6.74
CA VAL A 117 0.90 -13.86 6.14
C VAL A 117 0.80 -13.55 4.64
N GLU A 118 -0.23 -14.04 3.96
CA GLU A 118 -0.49 -13.77 2.55
C GLU A 118 -0.63 -12.27 2.28
N CYS A 119 -0.09 -11.82 1.14
CA CYS A 119 -0.13 -10.42 0.73
C CYS A 119 0.40 -9.45 1.81
N SER A 120 1.39 -9.88 2.61
CA SER A 120 2.08 -9.03 3.58
C SER A 120 3.33 -8.35 3.03
N VAL A 121 3.84 -8.81 1.88
CA VAL A 121 4.97 -8.23 1.17
C VAL A 121 4.65 -8.13 -0.32
N PHE A 122 4.87 -6.95 -0.89
CA PHE A 122 4.62 -6.66 -2.30
C PHE A 122 5.90 -6.31 -3.03
N ARG A 123 6.02 -6.75 -4.27
CA ARG A 123 7.00 -6.28 -5.23
C ARG A 123 6.36 -5.19 -6.09
N VAL A 124 6.98 -4.03 -6.14
CA VAL A 124 6.51 -2.86 -6.89
C VAL A 124 7.55 -2.48 -7.92
N THR A 125 7.13 -2.34 -9.17
CA THR A 125 7.96 -1.83 -10.26
C THR A 125 7.56 -0.38 -10.54
N THR A 126 8.53 0.52 -10.55
CA THR A 126 8.30 1.93 -10.90
C THR A 126 8.20 2.11 -12.42
N PRO A 127 7.61 3.21 -12.89
CA PRO A 127 7.60 3.51 -14.32
C PRO A 127 9.00 3.67 -14.93
N ALA A 128 10.02 4.01 -14.11
CA ALA A 128 11.42 4.04 -14.50
C ALA A 128 12.08 2.65 -14.56
N GLY A 129 11.39 1.60 -14.13
CA GLY A 129 11.88 0.21 -14.15
C GLY A 129 12.57 -0.25 -12.86
N GLU A 130 12.65 0.60 -11.83
CA GLU A 130 13.19 0.22 -10.52
C GLU A 130 12.23 -0.76 -9.83
N VAL A 131 12.77 -1.64 -8.99
CA VAL A 131 11.98 -2.68 -8.31
C VAL A 131 12.20 -2.60 -6.81
N PHE A 132 11.10 -2.43 -6.08
CA PHE A 132 11.07 -2.34 -4.63
C PHE A 132 10.37 -3.57 -4.05
N THR A 133 10.84 -4.04 -2.89
CA THR A 133 10.16 -5.03 -2.07
C THR A 133 9.67 -4.34 -0.80
N ILE A 134 8.36 -4.22 -0.65
CA ILE A 134 7.74 -3.38 0.38
C ILE A 134 6.89 -4.26 1.30
N PRO A 135 7.29 -4.43 2.56
CA PRO A 135 6.43 -4.98 3.59
C PRO A 135 5.24 -4.05 3.87
N LEU A 136 4.07 -4.62 4.12
CA LEU A 136 2.82 -3.88 4.35
C LEU A 136 2.94 -2.90 5.53
N HIS A 137 3.67 -3.27 6.58
CA HIS A 137 3.89 -2.40 7.73
C HIS A 137 4.68 -1.14 7.39
N GLN A 138 5.42 -1.11 6.28
CA GLN A 138 6.12 0.10 5.82
C GLN A 138 5.22 1.03 5.01
N VAL A 139 4.02 0.59 4.61
CA VAL A 139 3.08 1.39 3.83
C VAL A 139 2.34 2.34 4.78
N ARG A 140 2.62 3.63 4.63
CA ARG A 140 1.94 4.70 5.38
C ARG A 140 0.65 5.12 4.70
N ALA A 141 0.66 5.24 3.38
CA ALA A 141 -0.50 5.65 2.59
C ALA A 141 -0.37 5.15 1.14
N ILE A 142 -1.50 5.10 0.45
CA ILE A 142 -1.57 5.00 -1.01
C ILE A 142 -2.02 6.35 -1.51
N HIS A 143 -1.22 6.93 -2.40
CA HIS A 143 -1.37 8.29 -2.87
C HIS A 143 -1.69 8.29 -4.37
N ALA A 144 -2.80 8.92 -4.75
CA ALA A 144 -3.17 9.14 -6.14
C ALA A 144 -3.04 10.64 -6.46
N LEU A 145 -2.46 10.98 -7.61
CA LEU A 145 -2.51 12.34 -8.15
C LEU A 145 -3.92 12.62 -8.69
N THR A 146 -4.44 13.82 -8.43
CA THR A 146 -5.73 14.25 -9.02
C THR A 146 -5.55 14.62 -10.48
N ASP A 147 -6.62 14.54 -11.26
CA ASP A 147 -6.58 14.88 -12.69
C ASP A 147 -6.22 16.35 -12.93
N GLU A 148 -6.64 17.25 -12.04
CA GLU A 148 -6.31 18.67 -12.12
C GLU A 148 -4.80 18.90 -11.93
N LEU A 149 -4.21 18.25 -10.92
CA LEU A 149 -2.78 18.36 -10.65
C LEU A 149 -1.95 17.72 -11.77
N VAL A 150 -2.43 16.62 -12.33
CA VAL A 150 -1.86 16.01 -13.54
C VAL A 150 -1.87 17.02 -14.68
N HIS A 151 -3.01 17.68 -14.94
CA HIS A 151 -3.11 18.66 -16.02
C HIS A 151 -2.17 19.85 -15.84
N GLU A 152 -2.11 20.42 -14.63
CA GLU A 152 -1.19 21.51 -14.29
C GLU A 152 0.27 21.10 -14.53
N LEU A 153 0.65 19.88 -14.13
CA LEU A 153 2.00 19.37 -14.33
C LEU A 153 2.33 19.13 -15.80
N GLU A 154 1.37 18.68 -16.62
CA GLU A 154 1.54 18.60 -18.07
C GLU A 154 1.78 19.97 -18.69
N GLU A 155 1.02 20.99 -18.29
CA GLU A 155 1.16 22.36 -18.80
C GLU A 155 2.52 22.95 -18.43
N LEU A 156 2.96 22.78 -17.19
CA LEU A 156 4.29 23.19 -16.73
C LEU A 156 5.41 22.49 -17.52
N GLN A 157 5.27 21.20 -17.80
CA GLN A 157 6.25 20.46 -18.61
C GLN A 157 6.29 20.91 -20.07
N ARG A 158 5.14 21.21 -20.68
CA ARG A 158 5.10 21.78 -22.04
C ARG A 158 5.81 23.14 -22.09
N GLY A 159 5.71 23.95 -21.04
CA GLY A 159 6.43 25.21 -20.92
C GLY A 159 7.94 25.06 -20.68
N GLN A 160 8.39 23.97 -20.04
CA GLN A 160 9.80 23.72 -19.73
C GLN A 160 10.56 22.92 -20.81
N ARG A 161 9.87 22.22 -21.73
CA ARG A 161 10.47 21.51 -22.88
C ARG A 161 10.95 22.46 -24.00
N GLY A 162 11.63 23.54 -23.62
CA GLY A 162 12.54 24.26 -24.51
C GLY A 162 13.84 23.46 -24.66
N GLU A 163 14.23 23.15 -25.90
CA GLU A 163 15.50 22.54 -26.32
C GLU A 163 15.85 21.14 -25.74
N GLY A 164 15.49 20.10 -26.51
CA GLY A 164 16.53 19.16 -26.97
C GLY A 164 16.60 17.74 -26.44
N THR A 165 15.81 17.31 -25.45
CA THR A 165 15.88 15.90 -24.98
C THR A 165 14.52 15.19 -24.99
N PRO A 166 14.32 14.14 -25.82
CA PRO A 166 13.11 13.32 -25.76
C PRO A 166 13.15 12.46 -24.49
N GLY A 167 12.49 12.92 -23.43
CA GLY A 167 12.32 12.16 -22.19
C GLY A 167 11.36 10.98 -22.42
N ASN A 168 11.89 9.76 -22.41
CA ASN A 168 11.15 8.48 -22.46
C ASN A 168 10.56 8.09 -21.09
N GLU A 169 10.32 9.07 -20.22
CA GLU A 169 9.90 8.85 -18.83
C GLU A 169 8.36 8.95 -18.73
N PRO A 170 7.68 8.03 -18.02
CA PRO A 170 6.22 8.06 -17.89
C PRO A 170 5.73 9.30 -17.16
N PHE A 171 4.60 9.83 -17.60
CA PHE A 171 4.08 11.12 -17.17
C PHE A 171 3.96 11.24 -15.64
N GLY A 172 3.31 10.27 -14.98
CA GLY A 172 3.09 10.32 -13.53
C GLY A 172 4.39 10.35 -12.70
N PHE A 173 5.48 9.79 -13.24
CA PHE A 173 6.80 9.85 -12.63
C PHE A 173 7.44 11.24 -12.79
N ALA A 174 7.45 11.76 -14.01
CA ALA A 174 8.02 13.06 -14.34
C ALA A 174 7.31 14.20 -13.59
N ALA A 175 5.99 14.13 -13.52
CA ALA A 175 5.13 15.08 -12.82
C ALA A 175 5.50 15.22 -11.32
N PHE A 176 5.72 14.09 -10.64
CA PHE A 176 6.11 14.12 -9.23
C PHE A 176 7.53 14.67 -8.99
N ARG A 177 8.50 14.30 -9.85
CA ARG A 177 9.87 14.84 -9.72
C ARG A 177 9.87 16.37 -9.82
N SER A 178 9.03 16.95 -10.68
CA SER A 178 8.85 18.40 -10.76
C SER A 178 8.35 19.02 -9.45
N LEU A 179 7.36 18.40 -8.78
CA LEU A 179 6.83 18.90 -7.49
C LEU A 179 7.90 18.88 -6.38
N THR A 180 8.68 17.82 -6.29
CA THR A 180 9.75 17.72 -5.27
C THR A 180 10.88 18.72 -5.50
N GLN A 181 11.15 19.09 -6.75
CA GLN A 181 12.12 20.11 -7.10
C GLN A 181 11.58 21.52 -6.79
N GLN A 182 10.29 21.79 -7.03
CA GLN A 182 9.65 23.07 -6.70
C GLN A 182 9.48 23.29 -5.20
N SER A 183 9.27 22.22 -4.42
CA SER A 183 9.03 22.31 -2.97
C SER A 183 10.31 22.48 -2.14
N ARG A 184 11.49 22.45 -2.77
CA ARG A 184 12.74 22.81 -2.11
C ARG A 184 12.84 24.35 -2.13
N PRO A 185 12.58 25.07 -1.02
CA PRO A 185 12.93 26.48 -0.98
C PRO A 185 14.40 26.59 -1.35
N ALA A 186 14.75 27.55 -2.21
CA ALA A 186 16.12 27.85 -2.57
C ALA A 186 16.90 28.04 -1.26
N GLN A 187 17.58 26.99 -0.83
CA GLN A 187 18.46 27.02 0.31
C GLN A 187 19.62 27.87 -0.16
N SER A 188 19.56 29.16 0.17
CA SER A 188 20.68 30.07 0.02
C SER A 188 21.87 29.41 0.71
N ASP A 189 22.87 29.02 -0.07
CA ASP A 189 24.14 28.51 0.42
C ASP A 189 24.63 29.44 1.55
N PRO A 190 24.72 28.97 2.81
CA PRO A 190 25.39 29.75 3.83
C PRO A 190 26.89 29.66 3.53
N ALA A 191 27.40 30.68 2.85
CA ALA A 191 28.79 31.13 2.78
C ALA A 191 29.88 30.06 2.50
N SER A 192 30.71 30.36 1.50
CA SER A 192 32.02 29.76 1.29
C SER A 192 32.81 29.56 2.61
N PRO A 193 33.63 28.50 2.70
CA PRO A 193 34.27 28.08 3.94
C PRO A 193 35.24 29.13 4.46
N THR A 194 34.91 29.70 5.62
CA THR A 194 35.84 30.44 6.45
C THR A 194 36.94 29.48 6.94
N ALA A 195 38.19 29.88 6.70
CA ALA A 195 39.49 29.41 7.18
C ALA A 195 39.59 28.12 8.06
N PRO A 196 40.63 27.28 7.85
CA PRO A 196 40.83 26.07 8.64
C PRO A 196 41.02 26.39 10.13
N VAL A 197 40.17 25.79 10.95
CA VAL A 197 40.32 25.72 12.41
C VAL A 197 41.56 24.88 12.72
N PRO A 198 42.49 25.34 13.59
CA PRO A 198 43.63 24.53 13.99
C PRO A 198 43.15 23.30 14.77
N LEU A 199 43.52 22.12 14.26
CA LEU A 199 43.28 20.82 14.88
C LEU A 199 43.90 20.77 16.27
N ALA A 200 43.08 20.48 17.29
CA ALA A 200 43.56 20.04 18.59
C ALA A 200 44.25 18.67 18.46
N PRO A 201 45.26 18.36 19.29
CA PRO A 201 45.97 17.10 19.20
C PRO A 201 45.03 15.90 19.46
N GLU A 202 45.06 14.96 18.53
CA GLU A 202 44.33 13.70 18.52
C GLU A 202 44.63 12.90 19.80
N ALA A 203 43.57 12.49 20.52
CA ALA A 203 43.71 11.54 21.61
C ALA A 203 44.08 10.15 21.05
N PRO A 204 44.94 9.37 21.72
CA PRO A 204 45.37 8.07 21.23
C PRO A 204 44.19 7.09 21.11
N PRO A 205 44.21 6.19 20.11
CA PRO A 205 43.11 5.27 19.88
C PRO A 205 42.98 4.27 21.04
N THR A 206 41.77 4.20 21.60
CA THR A 206 41.36 3.16 22.54
C THR A 206 41.36 1.81 21.82
N ILE A 207 42.30 0.94 22.18
CA ILE A 207 42.37 -0.45 21.73
C ILE A 207 41.16 -1.19 22.33
N LEU A 208 40.19 -1.56 21.50
CA LEU A 208 39.12 -2.48 21.89
C LEU A 208 39.67 -3.91 21.99
N PRO A 209 39.26 -4.70 22.99
CA PRO A 209 39.66 -6.11 23.08
C PRO A 209 39.06 -6.95 21.94
N PRO A 210 39.70 -8.07 21.57
CA PRO A 210 39.24 -8.93 20.50
C PRO A 210 37.90 -9.59 20.85
N ILE A 211 36.97 -9.56 19.89
CA ILE A 211 35.69 -10.26 19.98
C ILE A 211 35.98 -11.75 19.78
N ASP A 212 35.93 -12.51 20.88
CA ASP A 212 36.06 -13.97 20.84
C ASP A 212 34.80 -14.63 20.27
N ARG A 213 35.03 -15.39 19.20
CA ARG A 213 34.32 -16.58 18.68
C ARG A 213 32.79 -16.66 18.81
N VAL A 214 32.18 -16.51 17.64
CA VAL A 214 30.89 -17.06 17.22
C VAL A 214 30.76 -18.53 17.67
N SER A 215 29.84 -18.79 18.60
CA SER A 215 29.33 -20.14 18.83
C SER A 215 28.33 -20.49 17.74
N ALA A 216 28.67 -21.48 16.92
CA ALA A 216 27.81 -22.08 15.93
C ALA A 216 26.63 -22.79 16.62
N ILE A 217 25.43 -22.26 16.46
CA ILE A 217 24.19 -22.98 16.78
C ILE A 217 23.88 -23.88 15.59
N GLY A 218 24.18 -25.17 15.76
CA GLY A 218 23.84 -26.22 14.80
C GLY A 218 22.34 -26.45 14.73
N TRP A 219 21.77 -26.32 13.54
CA TRP A 219 20.43 -26.79 13.24
C TRP A 219 20.52 -28.26 12.85
N ARG A 220 19.99 -29.16 13.70
CA ARG A 220 19.66 -30.53 13.31
C ARG A 220 18.20 -30.55 12.88
N MET A 221 17.96 -30.97 11.63
CA MET A 221 16.61 -31.35 11.19
C MET A 221 16.24 -32.70 11.81
N ALA A 222 15.02 -32.78 12.31
CA ALA A 222 14.26 -34.00 12.56
C ALA A 222 13.00 -33.94 11.69
#